data_AF-A0AAD6UC76-F1
#
_entry.id   AF-A0AAD6UC76-F1
#
_cell.length_a   1.000
_cell.length_b   1.000
_cell.length_c   1.000
_cell.angle_alpha   90.00
_cell.angle_beta   90.00
_cell.angle_gamma   90.00
#
_symmetry.space_group_name_H-M   'P 1'
#
loop_
_entity.id
_entity.type
_entity.pdbx_description
1 polymer ?
#
loop_
_entity_poly.entity_id
_entity_poly.type
_entity_poly.pdbx_seq_one_letter_code
_entity_poly.pdbx_strand_id
1 'polypeptide(L)'
;MARLTCGSVVAALLLSGSALAAPENVRRAVNPVVASTTNYGSLVEPGMTRDSCTSTLWTTNTVLWVCRDTQPVSNNVATLPVIPNTASFSGLPTARTNPRPLTLTSPPFGSLFYPLEADECPVNGQCSDGTRWVGWPDTAPAVTFIGSSGTNAYAFLRKQHLSGLAMVNKPSTTLYHVISQGSGSSALPSANVAVSGFWSSTQVGYGVAGSVVRNGFAYLYGPTPNGKLALARAAQTGFLGSLEDKSLYEYYVNGAWTRTAPASTDSTIPLPNTSSVQGQFYWSNKWQAYVWIGGDGFPNANFLISTAPNPEGPWTAAKTFFSGPVGTGALPAYSAVAHPSLTDGTGNYIFLTYTKTSLDRNGNTLYEQPLFRVDWQ
;
A
#
# COMPACT_ATOMS: atom_id res chain seq x y z
N MET A 1 -7.65 82.88 -7.73
CA MET A 1 -8.06 82.20 -6.48
C MET A 1 -7.39 80.85 -6.45
N ALA A 2 -6.59 80.62 -5.41
CA ALA A 2 -5.84 79.39 -5.16
C ALA A 2 -6.72 78.33 -4.47
N ARG A 3 -6.44 77.04 -4.68
CA ARG A 3 -5.91 76.12 -3.64
C ARG A 3 -5.80 74.67 -4.12
N LEU A 4 -4.62 74.11 -3.85
CA LEU A 4 -4.29 72.69 -3.71
C LEU A 4 -5.04 72.03 -2.54
N THR A 5 -5.34 70.72 -2.66
CA THR A 5 -5.29 69.70 -1.58
C THR A 5 -5.14 68.31 -2.25
N CYS A 6 -4.03 67.57 -2.07
CA CYS A 6 -3.73 66.61 -0.98
C CYS A 6 -4.75 65.44 -0.97
N GLY A 7 -4.44 64.17 -1.20
CA GLY A 7 -3.24 63.37 -0.95
C GLY A 7 -3.60 62.30 0.11
N SER A 8 -3.63 61.01 -0.26
CA SER A 8 -3.61 59.87 0.68
C SER A 8 -3.18 58.59 -0.05
N VAL A 9 -1.89 58.28 0.04
CA VAL A 9 -1.30 56.99 -0.30
C VAL A 9 -1.32 56.15 0.98
N VAL A 10 -2.04 55.03 0.97
CA VAL A 10 -2.02 54.05 2.06
C VAL A 10 -0.85 53.11 1.80
N ALA A 11 0.23 53.27 2.57
CA ALA A 11 1.35 52.33 2.58
C ALA A 11 0.99 51.13 3.47
N ALA A 12 0.82 49.95 2.86
CA ALA A 12 0.67 48.69 3.58
C ALA A 12 2.07 48.22 4.05
N LEU A 13 2.29 48.23 5.35
CA LEU A 13 3.50 47.72 6.00
C LEU A 13 3.45 46.19 6.01
N LEU A 14 4.19 45.54 5.11
CA LEU A 14 4.43 44.10 5.15
C LEU A 14 5.45 43.79 6.26
N LEU A 15 4.96 43.36 7.43
CA LEU A 15 5.78 42.77 8.48
C LEU A 15 6.18 41.35 8.06
N SER A 16 7.37 41.22 7.47
CA SER A 16 8.07 39.95 7.30
C SER A 16 8.56 39.45 8.66
N GLY A 17 7.67 38.81 9.41
CA GLY A 17 8.02 38.04 10.59
C GLY A 17 8.81 36.79 10.19
N SER A 18 10.13 36.84 10.33
CA SER A 18 10.99 35.65 10.28
C SER A 18 10.62 34.75 11.46
N ALA A 19 9.71 33.79 11.24
CA ALA A 19 9.45 32.74 12.20
C ALA A 19 10.74 31.91 12.36
N LEU A 20 11.41 32.07 13.51
CA LEU A 20 12.49 31.18 13.92
C LEU A 20 11.92 29.76 13.95
N ALA A 21 12.40 28.91 13.04
CA ALA A 21 12.06 27.49 13.05
C ALA A 21 12.41 26.93 14.44
N ALA A 22 11.40 26.35 15.11
CA ALA A 22 11.62 25.66 16.37
C ALA A 22 12.74 24.61 16.17
N PRO A 23 13.62 24.39 17.16
CA PRO A 23 14.66 23.38 17.06
C PRO A 23 14.05 22.05 16.68
N GLU A 24 14.49 21.50 15.56
CA GLU A 24 14.06 20.21 15.05
C GLU A 24 14.45 19.16 16.10
N ASN A 25 13.47 18.67 16.87
CA ASN A 25 13.69 17.55 17.77
C ASN A 25 14.29 16.42 16.95
N VAL A 26 15.57 16.10 17.19
CA VAL A 26 16.29 15.04 16.50
C VAL A 26 15.52 13.74 16.73
N ARG A 27 14.69 13.35 15.76
CA ARG A 27 13.90 12.12 15.80
C ARG A 27 14.88 10.96 15.80
N ARG A 28 14.83 10.11 16.82
CA ARG A 28 15.71 8.94 16.93
C ARG A 28 15.00 7.70 16.39
N ALA A 29 15.81 6.78 15.88
CA ALA A 29 15.35 5.44 15.58
C ALA A 29 14.70 4.80 16.82
N VAL A 30 13.55 4.17 16.62
CA VAL A 30 12.80 3.49 17.69
C VAL A 30 12.92 1.99 17.49
N ASN A 31 13.00 1.24 18.60
CA ASN A 31 13.00 -0.22 18.60
C ASN A 31 11.72 -0.73 19.26
N PRO A 32 10.62 -0.89 18.49
CA PRO A 32 9.36 -1.42 19.00
C PRO A 32 9.53 -2.75 19.70
N VAL A 33 8.81 -2.93 20.82
CA VAL A 33 8.80 -4.18 21.59
C VAL A 33 7.37 -4.68 21.68
N VAL A 34 7.17 -5.96 21.38
CA VAL A 34 5.87 -6.63 21.48
C VAL A 34 5.51 -6.84 22.94
N ALA A 35 4.32 -6.41 23.34
CA ALA A 35 3.73 -6.71 24.64
C ALA A 35 2.93 -8.01 24.59
N SER A 36 2.10 -8.19 23.56
CA SER A 36 1.27 -9.40 23.40
C SER A 36 0.78 -9.54 21.96
N THR A 37 0.35 -10.76 21.62
CA THR A 37 -0.32 -11.05 20.34
C THR A 37 -1.70 -11.63 20.58
N THR A 38 -2.63 -11.44 19.65
CA THR A 38 -3.98 -12.01 19.70
C THR A 38 -4.39 -12.48 18.30
N ASN A 39 -4.83 -13.72 18.19
CA ASN A 39 -5.30 -14.31 16.93
C ASN A 39 -6.79 -14.04 16.75
N TYR A 40 -7.18 -13.48 15.61
CA TYR A 40 -8.58 -13.22 15.25
C TYR A 40 -9.15 -14.32 14.34
N GLY A 41 -8.36 -15.31 13.96
CA GLY A 41 -8.69 -16.26 12.89
C GLY A 41 -8.38 -15.68 11.52
N SER A 42 -8.70 -16.42 10.47
CA SER A 42 -8.51 -15.96 9.08
C SER A 42 -9.61 -14.99 8.67
N LEU A 43 -9.31 -14.05 7.76
CA LEU A 43 -10.34 -13.25 7.09
C LEU A 43 -11.38 -14.19 6.45
N VAL A 44 -12.66 -13.84 6.59
CA VAL A 44 -13.78 -14.67 6.11
C VAL A 44 -14.50 -13.95 4.98
N GLU A 45 -14.71 -14.66 3.88
CA GLU A 45 -15.55 -14.19 2.79
C GLU A 45 -16.39 -15.36 2.25
N PRO A 46 -17.73 -15.28 2.29
CA PRO A 46 -18.57 -16.38 1.84
C PRO A 46 -18.30 -16.74 0.37
N GLY A 47 -17.97 -18.01 0.13
CA GLY A 47 -17.82 -18.57 -1.22
C GLY A 47 -16.50 -18.26 -1.92
N MET A 48 -15.52 -17.65 -1.25
CA MET A 48 -14.20 -17.39 -1.85
C MET A 48 -13.08 -17.28 -0.82
N THR A 49 -11.84 -17.43 -1.28
CA THR A 49 -10.61 -17.20 -0.50
C THR A 49 -9.66 -16.26 -1.24
N ARG A 50 -8.84 -15.52 -0.49
CA ARG A 50 -8.01 -14.43 -1.01
C ARG A 50 -6.53 -14.69 -0.82
N ASP A 51 -5.73 -14.19 -1.75
CA ASP A 51 -4.28 -14.21 -1.72
C ASP A 51 -3.69 -12.78 -1.66
N SER A 52 -2.75 -12.56 -0.73
CA SER A 52 -1.85 -11.41 -0.66
C SER A 52 -2.61 -10.09 -0.58
N CYS A 53 -3.49 -9.96 0.41
CA CYS A 53 -4.29 -8.77 0.58
C CYS A 53 -3.54 -7.65 1.28
N THR A 54 -3.80 -6.42 0.84
CA THR A 54 -3.37 -5.19 1.50
C THR A 54 -4.60 -4.34 1.82
N SER A 55 -4.48 -3.38 2.73
CA SER A 55 -5.64 -2.58 3.14
C SER A 55 -5.34 -1.10 3.35
N THR A 56 -6.34 -0.26 3.14
CA THR A 56 -6.29 1.17 3.44
C THR A 56 -7.58 1.65 4.07
N LEU A 57 -7.50 2.68 4.92
CA LEU A 57 -8.67 3.28 5.53
C LEU A 57 -9.41 4.05 4.43
N TRP A 58 -10.67 3.68 4.18
CA TRP A 58 -11.44 4.25 3.09
C TRP A 58 -12.38 5.35 3.57
N THR A 59 -13.07 5.09 4.68
CA THR A 59 -13.87 6.06 5.44
C THR A 59 -13.61 5.86 6.94
N THR A 60 -14.25 6.64 7.82
CA THR A 60 -14.02 6.57 9.28
C THR A 60 -14.01 5.16 9.87
N ASN A 61 -14.86 4.24 9.38
CA ASN A 61 -14.97 2.88 9.90
C ASN A 61 -14.99 1.80 8.80
N THR A 62 -14.59 2.16 7.58
CA THR A 62 -14.57 1.24 6.44
C THR A 62 -13.16 1.12 5.92
N VAL A 63 -12.73 -0.13 5.74
CA VAL A 63 -11.40 -0.45 5.23
C VAL A 63 -11.56 -1.11 3.86
N LEU A 64 -10.89 -0.54 2.86
CA LEU A 64 -10.78 -1.15 1.53
C LEU A 64 -9.65 -2.16 1.55
N TRP A 65 -9.94 -3.37 1.09
CA TRP A 65 -8.98 -4.43 0.86
C TRP A 65 -8.80 -4.64 -0.63
N VAL A 66 -7.55 -4.79 -1.07
CA VAL A 66 -7.21 -5.21 -2.43
C VAL A 66 -6.29 -6.41 -2.35
N CYS A 67 -6.57 -7.44 -3.15
CA CYS A 67 -5.88 -8.72 -3.09
C CYS A 67 -5.34 -9.12 -4.45
N ARG A 68 -4.21 -9.84 -4.47
CA ARG A 68 -3.57 -10.30 -5.70
C ARG A 68 -4.44 -11.29 -6.45
N ASP A 69 -4.87 -12.36 -5.79
CA ASP A 69 -5.64 -13.44 -6.40
C ASP A 69 -6.85 -13.80 -5.52
N THR A 70 -7.92 -14.26 -6.17
CA THR A 70 -9.13 -14.78 -5.51
C THR A 70 -9.55 -16.10 -6.13
N GLN A 71 -9.83 -17.06 -5.26
CA GLN A 71 -10.36 -18.36 -5.61
C GLN A 71 -11.84 -18.45 -5.20
N PRO A 72 -12.73 -18.91 -6.08
CA PRO A 72 -14.05 -19.36 -5.68
C PRO A 72 -13.91 -20.65 -4.86
N VAL A 73 -14.75 -20.79 -3.84
CA VAL A 73 -14.77 -21.95 -2.95
C VAL A 73 -16.19 -22.49 -2.83
N SER A 74 -16.34 -23.80 -3.09
CA SER A 74 -17.60 -24.51 -2.94
C SER A 74 -17.38 -25.76 -2.10
N ASN A 75 -18.17 -25.93 -1.04
CA ASN A 75 -18.01 -27.04 -0.09
C ASN A 75 -16.57 -27.21 0.44
N ASN A 76 -15.92 -26.09 0.76
CA ASN A 76 -14.50 -26.02 1.19
C ASN A 76 -13.50 -26.60 0.17
N VAL A 77 -13.85 -26.62 -1.10
CA VAL A 77 -12.96 -26.99 -2.20
C VAL A 77 -12.71 -25.74 -3.05
N ALA A 78 -11.44 -25.42 -3.27
CA ALA A 78 -11.06 -24.33 -4.17
C ALA A 78 -11.30 -24.74 -5.62
N THR A 79 -11.87 -23.85 -6.42
CA THR A 79 -12.17 -24.10 -7.84
C THR A 79 -11.47 -23.10 -8.74
N LEU A 80 -11.36 -23.43 -10.03
CA LEU A 80 -10.89 -22.52 -11.06
C LEU A 80 -12.07 -21.81 -11.75
N PRO A 81 -11.86 -20.66 -12.40
CA PRO A 81 -10.59 -19.92 -12.51
C PRO A 81 -10.22 -19.15 -11.24
N VAL A 82 -8.94 -18.81 -11.09
CA VAL A 82 -8.49 -17.76 -10.16
C VAL A 82 -8.65 -16.40 -10.84
N ILE A 83 -9.15 -15.40 -10.12
CA ILE A 83 -9.31 -14.04 -10.63
C ILE A 83 -8.28 -13.12 -9.98
N PRO A 84 -7.56 -12.30 -10.77
CA PRO A 84 -6.62 -11.34 -10.24
C PRO A 84 -7.29 -10.11 -9.61
N ASN A 85 -6.51 -9.40 -8.82
CA ASN A 85 -6.64 -7.97 -8.50
C ASN A 85 -8.02 -7.53 -7.99
N THR A 86 -8.68 -8.36 -7.22
CA THR A 86 -10.02 -8.12 -6.67
C THR A 86 -9.99 -7.22 -5.43
N ALA A 87 -11.16 -6.69 -5.04
CA ALA A 87 -11.31 -5.89 -3.83
C ALA A 87 -12.53 -6.28 -2.98
N SER A 88 -12.50 -5.88 -1.72
CA SER A 88 -13.59 -6.04 -0.76
C SER A 88 -13.55 -4.92 0.30
N PHE A 89 -14.66 -4.75 1.02
CA PHE A 89 -14.71 -3.90 2.20
C PHE A 89 -14.78 -4.72 3.49
N SER A 90 -14.32 -4.13 4.57
CA SER A 90 -14.65 -4.58 5.92
C SER A 90 -14.94 -3.41 6.85
N GLY A 91 -15.54 -3.70 8.00
CA GLY A 91 -15.46 -2.83 9.17
C GLY A 91 -14.11 -2.93 9.88
N LEU A 92 -14.04 -2.37 11.08
CA LEU A 92 -12.91 -2.57 11.99
C LEU A 92 -13.04 -3.91 12.75
N PRO A 93 -11.92 -4.55 13.16
CA PRO A 93 -11.95 -5.79 13.94
C PRO A 93 -12.63 -5.62 15.30
N THR A 94 -13.14 -6.72 15.87
CA THR A 94 -13.74 -6.71 17.21
C THR A 94 -12.73 -6.39 18.32
N ALA A 95 -13.24 -6.06 19.50
CA ALA A 95 -12.41 -5.82 20.67
C ALA A 95 -11.52 -7.03 21.01
N ARG A 96 -10.31 -6.75 21.50
CA ARG A 96 -9.32 -7.79 21.87
C ARG A 96 -9.85 -8.82 22.87
N THR A 97 -10.79 -8.44 23.74
CA THR A 97 -11.42 -9.33 24.73
C THR A 97 -12.38 -10.36 24.12
N ASN A 98 -12.77 -10.19 22.85
CA ASN A 98 -13.63 -11.09 22.11
C ASN A 98 -13.21 -11.09 20.62
N PRO A 99 -12.02 -11.64 20.32
CA PRO A 99 -11.47 -11.62 18.97
C PRO A 99 -12.31 -12.54 18.07
N ARG A 100 -12.69 -12.03 16.89
CA ARG A 100 -13.49 -12.77 15.90
C ARG A 100 -12.91 -12.58 14.51
N PRO A 101 -13.10 -13.56 13.61
CA PRO A 101 -12.73 -13.40 12.22
C PRO A 101 -13.33 -12.15 11.61
N LEU A 102 -12.53 -11.40 10.86
CA LEU A 102 -12.99 -10.22 10.15
C LEU A 102 -13.67 -10.64 8.85
N THR A 103 -14.94 -10.29 8.70
CA THR A 103 -15.71 -10.57 7.48
C THR A 103 -15.42 -9.52 6.42
N LEU A 104 -15.04 -10.00 5.23
CA LEU A 104 -14.93 -9.19 4.02
C LEU A 104 -16.23 -9.24 3.21
N THR A 105 -16.55 -8.15 2.54
CA THR A 105 -17.73 -8.02 1.67
C THR A 105 -17.31 -7.50 0.31
N SER A 106 -17.52 -8.29 -0.74
CA SER A 106 -17.29 -7.89 -2.12
C SER A 106 -18.53 -8.06 -3.00
N PRO A 107 -18.52 -7.50 -4.22
CA PRO A 107 -19.40 -7.95 -5.29
C PRO A 107 -19.28 -9.45 -5.55
N PRO A 108 -20.21 -10.05 -6.31
CA PRO A 108 -20.09 -11.44 -6.75
C PRO A 108 -18.74 -11.73 -7.41
N PHE A 109 -18.26 -12.95 -7.21
CA PHE A 109 -17.04 -13.43 -7.88
C PHE A 109 -17.16 -13.26 -9.40
N GLY A 110 -16.11 -12.75 -10.04
CA GLY A 110 -16.11 -12.54 -11.50
C GLY A 110 -15.53 -11.21 -11.97
N SER A 111 -15.39 -10.22 -11.09
CA SER A 111 -14.97 -8.87 -11.47
C SER A 111 -13.56 -8.53 -10.97
N LEU A 112 -12.74 -8.05 -11.89
CA LEU A 112 -11.49 -7.35 -11.59
C LEU A 112 -11.81 -6.02 -10.90
N PHE A 113 -11.01 -5.64 -9.89
CA PHE A 113 -11.13 -4.30 -9.33
C PHE A 113 -10.31 -3.31 -10.14
N TYR A 114 -9.08 -3.67 -10.50
CA TYR A 114 -8.27 -2.88 -11.43
C TYR A 114 -8.44 -3.44 -12.85
N PRO A 115 -9.06 -2.68 -13.76
CA PRO A 115 -9.26 -3.17 -15.13
C PRO A 115 -7.91 -3.41 -15.80
N LEU A 116 -7.83 -4.53 -16.52
CA LEU A 116 -6.70 -4.81 -17.40
C LEU A 116 -6.79 -3.91 -18.65
N GLU A 117 -5.64 -3.57 -19.20
CA GLU A 117 -5.50 -2.73 -20.39
C GLU A 117 -5.78 -3.52 -21.69
N ALA A 118 -5.96 -2.82 -22.81
CA ALA A 118 -6.39 -3.42 -24.07
C ALA A 118 -5.38 -4.41 -24.69
N ASP A 119 -4.09 -4.29 -24.34
CA ASP A 119 -3.01 -5.20 -24.73
C ASP A 119 -2.85 -6.40 -23.78
N GLU A 120 -3.68 -6.49 -22.74
CA GLU A 120 -3.70 -7.57 -21.76
C GLU A 120 -4.89 -8.51 -22.02
N CYS A 121 -4.73 -9.79 -21.70
CA CYS A 121 -5.75 -10.79 -22.03
C CYS A 121 -7.07 -10.57 -21.24
N PRO A 122 -8.25 -10.55 -21.90
CA PRO A 122 -9.47 -10.00 -21.30
C PRO A 122 -10.16 -10.92 -20.28
N VAL A 123 -9.95 -12.24 -20.36
CA VAL A 123 -10.66 -13.22 -19.51
C VAL A 123 -9.93 -13.38 -18.18
N ASN A 124 -10.11 -12.42 -17.28
CA ASN A 124 -9.41 -12.38 -15.98
C ASN A 124 -7.88 -12.48 -16.13
N GLY A 125 -7.35 -11.94 -17.23
CA GLY A 125 -5.93 -11.99 -17.55
C GLY A 125 -5.45 -13.28 -18.21
N GLN A 126 -6.28 -14.31 -18.35
CA GLN A 126 -5.86 -15.59 -18.94
C GLN A 126 -5.72 -15.49 -20.46
N CYS A 127 -4.56 -15.89 -20.97
CA CYS A 127 -4.25 -15.92 -22.39
C CYS A 127 -4.44 -17.32 -22.98
N SER A 128 -4.64 -17.40 -24.30
CA SER A 128 -4.84 -18.68 -25.00
C SER A 128 -3.62 -19.59 -25.02
N ASP A 129 -2.43 -19.04 -24.78
CA ASP A 129 -1.15 -19.75 -24.67
C ASP A 129 -0.87 -20.29 -23.25
N GLY A 130 -1.82 -20.13 -22.33
CA GLY A 130 -1.70 -20.56 -20.93
C GLY A 130 -0.95 -19.58 -20.02
N THR A 131 -0.47 -18.44 -20.55
CA THR A 131 0.10 -17.36 -19.74
C THR A 131 -1.00 -16.48 -19.13
N ARG A 132 -0.63 -15.58 -18.21
CA ARG A 132 -1.59 -14.73 -17.49
C ARG A 132 -1.09 -13.32 -17.22
N TRP A 133 -1.94 -12.33 -17.45
CA TRP A 133 -1.80 -10.96 -16.94
C TRP A 133 -2.48 -10.83 -15.59
N VAL A 134 -1.82 -10.24 -14.60
CA VAL A 134 -2.32 -10.31 -13.22
C VAL A 134 -2.65 -8.98 -12.56
N GLY A 135 -2.07 -7.87 -13.02
CA GLY A 135 -2.30 -6.54 -12.41
C GLY A 135 -2.26 -6.56 -10.87
N TRP A 136 -1.30 -7.27 -10.27
CA TRP A 136 -1.31 -7.56 -8.83
C TRP A 136 -1.08 -6.29 -7.99
N PRO A 137 -1.98 -5.96 -7.04
CA PRO A 137 -1.76 -4.88 -6.09
C PRO A 137 -0.83 -5.36 -4.96
N ASP A 138 0.46 -5.04 -5.10
CA ASP A 138 1.46 -5.33 -4.07
C ASP A 138 1.31 -4.42 -2.84
N THR A 139 0.60 -3.30 -3.00
CA THR A 139 0.36 -2.26 -2.00
C THR A 139 -1.08 -1.79 -2.03
N ALA A 140 -1.56 -1.25 -0.90
CA ALA A 140 -2.86 -0.62 -0.84
C ALA A 140 -2.84 0.74 -1.57
N PRO A 141 -3.99 1.23 -2.08
CA PRO A 141 -4.06 2.56 -2.67
C PRO A 141 -3.56 3.65 -1.72
N ALA A 142 -2.75 4.56 -2.26
CA ALA A 142 -2.34 5.79 -1.60
C ALA A 142 -3.54 6.73 -1.53
N VAL A 143 -4.15 6.83 -0.35
CA VAL A 143 -5.29 7.73 -0.13
C VAL A 143 -4.78 9.16 0.00
N THR A 144 -5.12 10.01 -0.97
CA THR A 144 -4.69 11.41 -1.03
C THR A 144 -5.72 12.35 -0.40
N PHE A 145 -6.99 11.93 -0.35
CA PHE A 145 -8.06 12.71 0.23
C PHE A 145 -9.20 11.83 0.76
N ILE A 146 -9.73 12.17 1.95
CA ILE A 146 -10.97 11.63 2.51
C ILE A 146 -11.82 12.81 2.98
N GLY A 147 -13.06 12.90 2.51
CA GLY A 147 -14.01 13.90 2.98
C GLY A 147 -15.46 13.54 2.70
N SER A 148 -16.37 14.49 2.97
CA SER A 148 -17.82 14.29 2.78
C SER A 148 -18.21 14.05 1.32
N SER A 149 -17.46 14.62 0.38
CA SER A 149 -17.64 14.40 -1.06
C SER A 149 -17.17 13.02 -1.54
N GLY A 150 -16.44 12.27 -0.71
CA GLY A 150 -15.92 10.95 -1.03
C GLY A 150 -14.43 10.79 -0.74
N THR A 151 -13.86 9.69 -1.22
CA THR A 151 -12.46 9.33 -1.05
C THR A 151 -11.74 9.30 -2.39
N ASN A 152 -10.54 9.88 -2.44
CA ASN A 152 -9.67 9.91 -3.61
C ASN A 152 -8.36 9.18 -3.26
N ALA A 153 -7.99 8.22 -4.10
CA ALA A 153 -6.78 7.43 -3.91
C ALA A 153 -6.18 7.01 -5.24
N TYR A 154 -4.92 6.59 -5.21
CA TYR A 154 -4.22 6.10 -6.39
C TYR A 154 -3.49 4.79 -6.10
N ALA A 155 -3.41 3.92 -7.10
CA ALA A 155 -2.67 2.67 -7.02
C ALA A 155 -1.67 2.54 -8.17
N PHE A 156 -0.50 1.99 -7.88
CA PHE A 156 0.58 1.79 -8.85
C PHE A 156 0.76 0.29 -9.06
N LEU A 157 0.34 -0.21 -10.23
CA LEU A 157 0.34 -1.64 -10.53
C LEU A 157 1.30 -1.92 -11.68
N ARG A 158 2.09 -2.98 -11.54
CA ARG A 158 2.95 -3.45 -12.62
C ARG A 158 2.10 -4.22 -13.65
N LYS A 159 2.32 -3.96 -14.93
CA LYS A 159 1.76 -4.76 -16.04
C LYS A 159 2.48 -6.11 -16.14
N GLN A 160 2.20 -7.01 -15.20
CA GLN A 160 2.91 -8.29 -15.07
C GLN A 160 2.28 -9.37 -15.94
N HIS A 161 3.11 -9.97 -16.80
CA HIS A 161 2.77 -11.14 -17.61
C HIS A 161 3.53 -12.35 -17.09
N LEU A 162 2.81 -13.42 -16.76
CA LEU A 162 3.33 -14.60 -16.10
C LEU A 162 3.16 -15.86 -16.94
N SER A 163 4.17 -16.74 -16.89
CA SER A 163 4.06 -18.15 -17.24
C SER A 163 4.25 -18.97 -15.97
N GLY A 164 3.16 -19.56 -15.45
CA GLY A 164 3.12 -20.05 -14.08
C GLY A 164 3.34 -18.91 -13.08
N LEU A 165 4.39 -19.01 -12.26
CA LEU A 165 4.82 -17.96 -11.31
C LEU A 165 5.98 -17.11 -11.84
N ALA A 166 6.51 -17.44 -13.02
CA ALA A 166 7.64 -16.73 -13.61
C ALA A 166 7.16 -15.54 -14.44
N MET A 167 7.74 -14.37 -14.20
CA MET A 167 7.50 -13.18 -15.02
C MET A 167 8.21 -13.31 -16.36
N VAL A 168 7.47 -13.15 -17.46
CA VAL A 168 8.00 -13.30 -18.84
C VAL A 168 8.24 -11.97 -19.54
N ASN A 169 7.85 -10.86 -18.93
CA ASN A 169 8.05 -9.52 -19.46
C ASN A 169 8.87 -8.61 -18.52
N LYS A 170 9.28 -7.44 -19.01
CA LYS A 170 9.80 -6.33 -18.19
C LYS A 170 8.68 -5.32 -17.99
N PRO A 171 7.94 -5.34 -16.87
CA PRO A 171 6.70 -4.60 -16.74
C PRO A 171 6.95 -3.10 -16.64
N SER A 172 6.14 -2.31 -17.35
CA SER A 172 5.88 -0.93 -16.97
C SER A 172 4.93 -0.89 -15.76
N THR A 173 4.75 0.29 -15.17
CA THR A 173 3.78 0.51 -14.08
C THR A 173 2.67 1.43 -14.55
N THR A 174 1.42 1.01 -14.37
CA THR A 174 0.23 1.80 -14.65
C THR A 174 -0.29 2.46 -13.38
N LEU A 175 -0.68 3.73 -13.50
CA LEU A 175 -1.32 4.49 -12.44
C LEU A 175 -2.84 4.35 -12.58
N TYR A 176 -3.48 3.87 -11.52
CA TYR A 176 -4.93 3.79 -11.40
C TYR A 176 -5.43 4.87 -10.46
N HIS A 177 -6.54 5.51 -10.84
CA HIS A 177 -7.29 6.42 -9.99
C HIS A 177 -8.47 5.68 -9.37
N VAL A 178 -8.56 5.70 -8.04
CA VAL A 178 -9.59 5.00 -7.27
C VAL A 178 -10.45 6.03 -6.54
N ILE A 179 -11.74 6.07 -6.87
CA ILE A 179 -12.65 7.09 -6.34
C ILE A 179 -13.95 6.47 -5.82
N SER A 180 -14.47 7.10 -4.77
CA SER A 180 -15.87 6.92 -4.36
C SER A 180 -16.54 8.28 -4.30
N GLN A 181 -17.80 8.36 -4.72
CA GLN A 181 -18.61 9.55 -4.64
C GLN A 181 -19.52 9.47 -3.41
N GLY A 182 -19.51 10.50 -2.58
CA GLY A 182 -20.34 10.62 -1.38
C GLY A 182 -19.91 9.73 -0.21
N SER A 183 -20.26 10.14 1.00
CA SER A 183 -20.09 9.33 2.21
C SER A 183 -21.24 8.32 2.35
N GLY A 184 -20.95 7.02 2.34
CA GLY A 184 -21.91 5.98 2.76
C GLY A 184 -22.41 5.00 1.69
N SER A 185 -21.82 4.98 0.49
CA SER A 185 -22.09 3.88 -0.45
C SER A 185 -21.53 2.56 0.09
N SER A 186 -22.34 1.51 0.11
CA SER A 186 -21.87 0.13 0.34
C SER A 186 -21.22 -0.49 -0.90
N ALA A 187 -21.26 0.20 -2.04
CA ALA A 187 -20.59 -0.23 -3.25
C ALA A 187 -19.09 0.06 -3.17
N LEU A 188 -18.28 -0.87 -3.69
CA LEU A 188 -16.85 -0.63 -3.86
C LEU A 188 -16.59 0.66 -4.67
N PRO A 189 -15.47 1.35 -4.41
CA PRO A 189 -15.07 2.47 -5.24
C PRO A 189 -14.83 2.03 -6.69
N SER A 190 -14.89 2.97 -7.63
CA SER A 190 -14.46 2.71 -9.00
C SER A 190 -12.94 2.87 -9.11
N ALA A 191 -12.29 1.99 -9.87
CA ALA A 191 -10.90 2.13 -10.24
C ALA A 191 -10.78 2.21 -11.77
N ASN A 192 -10.10 3.25 -12.25
CA ASN A 192 -9.89 3.48 -13.67
C ASN A 192 -8.40 3.67 -13.95
N VAL A 193 -7.94 3.28 -15.15
CA VAL A 193 -6.61 3.65 -15.61
C VAL A 193 -6.55 5.16 -15.73
N ALA A 194 -5.66 5.80 -14.95
CA ALA A 194 -5.40 7.22 -15.05
C ALA A 194 -4.31 7.49 -16.08
N VAL A 195 -3.17 6.79 -15.95
CA VAL A 195 -2.06 6.87 -16.90
C VAL A 195 -1.46 5.48 -17.11
N SER A 196 -1.65 4.92 -18.32
CA SER A 196 -0.98 3.70 -18.75
C SER A 196 0.54 3.90 -18.84
N GLY A 197 1.31 2.93 -18.35
CA GLY A 197 2.76 2.98 -18.41
C GLY A 197 3.36 4.22 -17.73
N PHE A 198 2.70 4.74 -16.69
CA PHE A 198 3.13 5.88 -15.90
C PHE A 198 4.62 5.81 -15.54
N TRP A 199 5.12 4.66 -15.08
CA TRP A 199 6.56 4.40 -15.06
C TRP A 199 6.91 3.45 -16.20
N SER A 200 7.88 3.82 -17.03
CA SER A 200 8.38 2.91 -18.06
C SER A 200 9.12 1.71 -17.45
N SER A 201 9.38 0.67 -18.23
CA SER A 201 10.14 -0.51 -17.79
C SER A 201 11.62 -0.24 -17.48
N THR A 202 12.14 0.95 -17.83
CA THR A 202 13.50 1.39 -17.50
C THR A 202 13.56 2.31 -16.28
N GLN A 203 12.40 2.77 -15.80
CA GLN A 203 12.27 3.60 -14.61
C GLN A 203 11.95 2.75 -13.37
N VAL A 204 12.21 3.30 -12.18
CA VAL A 204 11.69 2.70 -10.95
C VAL A 204 10.18 2.85 -10.93
N GLY A 205 9.47 1.76 -10.68
CA GLY A 205 8.02 1.77 -10.41
C GLY A 205 7.71 2.31 -9.01
N TYR A 206 7.86 3.62 -8.80
CA TYR A 206 7.58 4.24 -7.49
C TYR A 206 6.10 4.07 -7.12
N GLY A 207 5.85 3.64 -5.88
CA GLY A 207 4.50 3.35 -5.35
C GLY A 207 4.15 1.87 -5.35
N VAL A 208 4.81 1.06 -6.19
CA VAL A 208 4.57 -0.39 -6.29
C VAL A 208 4.98 -1.14 -5.03
N ALA A 209 6.02 -0.69 -4.32
CA ALA A 209 6.50 -1.36 -3.10
C ALA A 209 5.97 -0.73 -1.81
N GLY A 210 5.44 0.49 -1.88
CA GLY A 210 4.77 1.11 -0.74
C GLY A 210 4.42 2.57 -0.98
N SER A 211 3.51 3.09 -0.17
CA SER A 211 3.21 4.52 -0.13
C SER A 211 2.90 5.01 1.28
N VAL A 212 3.19 6.29 1.54
CA VAL A 212 2.75 7.02 2.75
C VAL A 212 2.37 8.43 2.36
N VAL A 213 1.14 8.85 2.67
CA VAL A 213 0.71 10.24 2.47
C VAL A 213 0.80 10.99 3.79
N ARG A 214 1.65 12.02 3.85
CA ARG A 214 1.90 12.80 5.06
C ARG A 214 2.53 14.16 4.74
N ASN A 215 2.18 15.19 5.54
CA ASN A 215 2.80 16.52 5.49
C ASN A 215 2.80 17.16 4.08
N GLY A 216 1.70 17.01 3.34
CA GLY A 216 1.58 17.57 2.00
C GLY A 216 2.36 16.82 0.92
N PHE A 217 2.84 15.60 1.19
CA PHE A 217 3.49 14.74 0.21
C PHE A 217 2.89 13.33 0.19
N ALA A 218 2.88 12.71 -0.98
CA ALA A 218 2.82 11.26 -1.12
C ALA A 218 4.25 10.74 -1.32
N TYR A 219 4.76 9.97 -0.36
CA TYR A 219 6.03 9.27 -0.44
C TYR A 219 5.80 7.90 -1.08
N LEU A 220 6.54 7.58 -2.12
CA LEU A 220 6.30 6.45 -3.02
C LEU A 220 7.57 5.60 -3.13
N TYR A 221 7.52 4.38 -2.60
CA TYR A 221 8.64 3.44 -2.60
C TYR A 221 8.55 2.53 -3.82
N GLY A 222 9.68 2.31 -4.50
CA GLY A 222 9.76 1.42 -5.66
C GLY A 222 10.96 0.48 -5.57
N PRO A 223 10.84 -0.76 -6.05
CA PRO A 223 11.92 -1.73 -5.98
C PRO A 223 13.04 -1.41 -6.97
N THR A 224 14.29 -1.60 -6.54
CA THR A 224 15.49 -1.53 -7.39
C THR A 224 15.95 -2.94 -7.77
N PRO A 225 16.73 -3.11 -8.86
CA PRO A 225 17.24 -4.42 -9.30
C PRO A 225 18.10 -5.18 -8.26
N ASN A 226 18.67 -4.48 -7.28
CA ASN A 226 19.47 -5.07 -6.20
C ASN A 226 18.64 -5.46 -4.95
N GLY A 227 17.30 -5.48 -5.04
CA GLY A 227 16.42 -5.90 -3.95
C GLY A 227 16.25 -4.87 -2.82
N LYS A 228 16.62 -3.61 -3.09
CA LYS A 228 16.40 -2.46 -2.20
C LYS A 228 15.24 -1.61 -2.70
N LEU A 229 14.96 -0.53 -1.99
CA LEU A 229 13.95 0.45 -2.38
C LEU A 229 14.59 1.77 -2.76
N ALA A 230 14.05 2.42 -3.78
CA ALA A 230 14.24 3.83 -4.06
C ALA A 230 12.98 4.61 -3.66
N LEU A 231 13.11 5.92 -3.50
CA LEU A 231 12.04 6.80 -3.04
C LEU A 231 11.80 7.98 -3.97
N ALA A 232 10.54 8.22 -4.28
CA ALA A 232 10.05 9.49 -4.81
C ALA A 232 9.07 10.13 -3.83
N ARG A 233 8.86 11.43 -3.96
CA ARG A 233 7.74 12.13 -3.32
C ARG A 233 7.02 12.99 -4.35
N ALA A 234 5.70 13.06 -4.25
CA ALA A 234 4.87 13.95 -5.05
C ALA A 234 4.19 14.97 -4.13
N ALA A 235 4.35 16.25 -4.43
CA ALA A 235 3.67 17.31 -3.70
C ALA A 235 2.15 17.16 -3.84
N GLN A 236 1.44 17.24 -2.73
CA GLN A 236 -0.02 17.27 -2.70
C GLN A 236 -0.45 18.73 -2.72
N THR A 237 -0.58 19.29 -3.93
CA THR A 237 -1.01 20.68 -4.11
C THR A 237 -2.54 20.76 -4.15
N GLY A 238 -3.12 21.52 -3.22
CA GLY A 238 -4.58 21.73 -3.13
C GLY A 238 -5.35 20.55 -2.51
N PHE A 239 -6.67 20.55 -2.72
CA PHE A 239 -7.61 19.57 -2.13
C PHE A 239 -7.54 18.18 -2.79
N LEU A 240 -6.86 18.06 -3.93
CA LEU A 240 -6.90 16.90 -4.82
C LEU A 240 -5.54 16.61 -5.48
N GLY A 241 -4.41 16.78 -4.77
CA GLY A 241 -3.07 16.58 -5.35
C GLY A 241 -3.01 15.36 -6.28
N SER A 242 -2.97 15.61 -7.59
CA SER A 242 -3.11 14.54 -8.59
C SER A 242 -1.76 13.87 -8.77
N LEU A 243 -1.68 12.59 -8.41
CA LEU A 243 -0.48 11.80 -8.60
C LEU A 243 -0.18 11.53 -10.09
N GLU A 244 -1.06 11.95 -11.00
CA GLU A 244 -0.86 11.88 -12.45
C GLU A 244 0.15 12.92 -12.96
N ASP A 245 0.33 14.03 -12.25
CA ASP A 245 1.24 15.11 -12.67
C ASP A 245 2.68 14.85 -12.21
N LYS A 246 3.51 14.35 -13.13
CA LYS A 246 4.94 14.11 -12.89
C LYS A 246 5.74 15.38 -12.56
N SER A 247 5.25 16.58 -12.88
CA SER A 247 5.94 17.83 -12.53
C SER A 247 6.00 18.09 -11.02
N LEU A 248 5.12 17.43 -10.25
CA LEU A 248 5.06 17.49 -8.79
C LEU A 248 6.07 16.56 -8.10
N TYR A 249 6.77 15.72 -8.87
CA TYR A 249 7.62 14.67 -8.33
C TYR A 249 9.07 15.12 -8.11
N GLU A 250 9.61 14.66 -6.99
CA GLU A 250 11.02 14.70 -6.66
C GLU A 250 11.49 13.29 -6.29
N TYR A 251 12.75 12.99 -6.59
CA TYR A 251 13.38 11.69 -6.43
C TYR A 251 14.54 11.83 -5.45
N TYR A 252 14.68 10.89 -4.54
CA TYR A 252 15.78 10.87 -3.59
C TYR A 252 16.98 10.15 -4.20
N VAL A 253 18.01 10.91 -4.54
CA VAL A 253 19.20 10.44 -5.27
C VAL A 253 20.44 10.96 -4.54
N ASN A 254 21.35 10.06 -4.17
CA ASN A 254 22.62 10.42 -3.53
C ASN A 254 22.47 11.37 -2.31
N GLY A 255 21.48 11.12 -1.46
CA GLY A 255 21.27 11.92 -0.25
C GLY A 255 20.51 13.24 -0.47
N ALA A 256 20.04 13.54 -1.69
CA ALA A 256 19.34 14.78 -2.00
C ALA A 256 18.08 14.55 -2.84
N TRP A 257 17.11 15.47 -2.71
CA TRP A 257 15.93 15.49 -3.57
C TRP A 257 16.25 16.19 -4.90
N THR A 258 15.89 15.57 -6.02
CA THR A 258 16.05 16.12 -7.37
C THR A 258 14.77 15.96 -8.18
N ARG A 259 14.53 16.84 -9.16
CA ARG A 259 13.39 16.73 -10.10
C ARG A 259 13.69 15.85 -11.31
N THR A 260 14.95 15.46 -11.50
CA THR A 260 15.35 14.57 -12.59
C THR A 260 15.15 13.12 -12.17
N ALA A 261 14.27 12.41 -12.87
CA ALA A 261 14.03 10.99 -12.61
C ALA A 261 15.31 10.17 -12.91
N PRO A 262 15.81 9.37 -11.95
CA PRO A 262 16.95 8.50 -12.18
C PRO A 262 16.57 7.26 -12.99
N ALA A 263 17.55 6.60 -13.60
CA ALA A 263 17.37 5.27 -14.16
C ALA A 263 17.17 4.24 -13.03
N SER A 264 16.42 3.17 -13.27
CA SER A 264 16.21 2.09 -12.28
C SER A 264 17.50 1.38 -11.84
N THR A 265 18.56 1.49 -12.64
CA THR A 265 19.88 0.89 -12.39
C THR A 265 20.89 1.85 -11.75
N ASP A 266 20.48 3.08 -11.42
CA ASP A 266 21.36 4.04 -10.74
C ASP A 266 21.81 3.47 -9.38
N SER A 267 23.11 3.47 -9.10
CA SER A 267 23.65 2.89 -7.86
C SER A 267 23.46 3.78 -6.63
N THR A 268 23.01 5.03 -6.82
CA THR A 268 22.91 6.05 -5.77
C THR A 268 21.48 6.26 -5.22
N ILE A 269 20.49 5.58 -5.81
CA ILE A 269 19.07 5.62 -5.38
C ILE A 269 18.67 4.60 -4.31
N PRO A 270 19.35 3.45 -4.12
CA PRO A 270 18.97 2.51 -3.07
C PRO A 270 19.04 3.10 -1.67
N LEU A 271 17.93 3.04 -0.94
CA LEU A 271 17.87 3.39 0.47
C LEU A 271 18.53 2.30 1.33
N PRO A 272 19.48 2.64 2.22
CA PRO A 272 20.10 1.69 3.13
C PRO A 272 19.07 0.98 4.02
N ASN A 273 19.36 -0.28 4.38
CA ASN A 273 18.54 -1.11 5.29
C ASN A 273 17.06 -1.32 4.86
N THR A 274 16.75 -1.09 3.58
CA THR A 274 15.44 -1.43 3.00
C THR A 274 15.45 -2.80 2.33
N SER A 275 14.25 -3.32 2.05
CA SER A 275 13.99 -4.57 1.32
C SER A 275 12.83 -4.35 0.36
N SER A 276 12.92 -4.91 -0.84
CA SER A 276 11.81 -4.91 -1.82
C SER A 276 10.76 -5.99 -1.59
N VAL A 277 10.90 -6.78 -0.52
CA VAL A 277 9.85 -7.72 -0.11
C VAL A 277 8.58 -6.95 0.26
N GLN A 278 7.43 -7.54 -0.05
CA GLN A 278 6.13 -6.93 0.24
C GLN A 278 6.01 -6.55 1.72
N GLY A 279 5.43 -5.38 1.96
CA GLY A 279 5.15 -4.86 3.29
C GLY A 279 4.37 -3.56 3.22
N GLN A 280 4.12 -2.97 4.38
CA GLN A 280 3.38 -1.72 4.52
C GLN A 280 4.24 -0.65 5.17
N PHE A 281 4.28 0.52 4.54
CA PHE A 281 4.84 1.73 5.11
C PHE A 281 3.74 2.55 5.78
N TYR A 282 4.02 3.14 6.93
CA TYR A 282 3.11 4.09 7.58
C TYR A 282 3.86 5.01 8.54
N TRP A 283 3.17 6.04 9.02
CA TRP A 283 3.66 6.88 10.11
C TRP A 283 3.05 6.45 11.44
N SER A 284 3.90 6.26 12.47
CA SER A 284 3.46 5.99 13.84
C SER A 284 3.44 7.27 14.67
N ASN A 285 2.26 7.67 15.15
CA ASN A 285 2.12 8.78 16.10
C ASN A 285 2.75 8.46 17.46
N LYS A 286 2.72 7.20 17.91
CA LYS A 286 3.32 6.76 19.17
C LYS A 286 4.85 6.95 19.17
N TRP A 287 5.50 6.63 18.06
CA TRP A 287 6.96 6.66 17.96
C TRP A 287 7.50 7.92 17.29
N GLN A 288 6.64 8.73 16.68
CA GLN A 288 7.03 9.87 15.85
C GLN A 288 8.05 9.45 14.78
N ALA A 289 7.79 8.32 14.12
CA ALA A 289 8.68 7.71 13.14
C ALA A 289 7.90 7.09 11.99
N TYR A 290 8.53 7.02 10.82
CA TYR A 290 8.12 6.15 9.73
C TYR A 290 8.42 4.71 10.11
N VAL A 291 7.52 3.81 9.74
CA VAL A 291 7.59 2.40 10.04
C VAL A 291 7.36 1.61 8.75
N TRP A 292 8.16 0.58 8.55
CA TRP A 292 7.90 -0.48 7.60
C TRP A 292 7.69 -1.78 8.36
N ILE A 293 6.61 -2.49 8.06
CA ILE A 293 6.40 -3.87 8.49
C ILE A 293 6.11 -4.73 7.26
N GLY A 294 6.91 -5.77 7.07
CA GLY A 294 6.78 -6.70 5.95
C GLY A 294 7.40 -8.06 6.23
N GLY A 295 7.46 -8.90 5.20
CA GLY A 295 8.01 -10.25 5.29
C GLY A 295 9.52 -10.35 5.12
N ASP A 296 10.08 -11.53 5.41
CA ASP A 296 11.41 -11.96 4.93
C ASP A 296 11.34 -12.69 3.57
N GLY A 297 10.13 -12.83 3.02
CA GLY A 297 9.86 -13.50 1.75
C GLY A 297 9.15 -14.84 1.97
N PHE A 298 9.29 -15.70 0.98
CA PHE A 298 8.80 -17.09 1.00
C PHE A 298 9.93 -18.01 1.53
N PRO A 299 9.66 -19.08 2.30
CA PRO A 299 8.37 -19.73 2.62
C PRO A 299 7.80 -19.46 4.02
N ASN A 300 8.26 -18.40 4.68
CA ASN A 300 7.96 -18.17 6.09
C ASN A 300 6.84 -17.13 6.28
N ALA A 301 6.29 -17.10 7.49
CA ALA A 301 5.38 -16.05 7.96
C ALA A 301 6.07 -15.13 8.97
N ASN A 302 7.35 -14.78 8.74
CA ASN A 302 8.09 -13.88 9.62
C ASN A 302 7.73 -12.43 9.29
N PHE A 303 7.43 -11.65 10.32
CA PHE A 303 7.20 -10.23 10.22
C PHE A 303 8.40 -9.48 10.78
N LEU A 304 8.97 -8.64 9.93
CA LEU A 304 10.07 -7.76 10.25
C LEU A 304 9.55 -6.33 10.41
N ILE A 305 10.20 -5.58 11.28
CA ILE A 305 9.94 -4.16 11.49
C ILE A 305 11.22 -3.35 11.30
N SER A 306 11.09 -2.21 10.63
CA SER A 306 12.12 -1.18 10.51
C SER A 306 11.50 0.19 10.75
N THR A 307 12.26 1.11 11.36
CA THR A 307 11.82 2.49 11.61
C THR A 307 12.81 3.51 11.05
N ALA A 308 12.31 4.71 10.76
CA ALA A 308 13.12 5.83 10.31
C ALA A 308 12.54 7.17 10.81
N PRO A 309 13.39 8.18 11.09
CA PRO A 309 12.92 9.52 11.46
C PRO A 309 12.27 10.27 10.28
N ASN A 310 12.75 9.99 9.06
CA ASN A 310 12.33 10.56 7.78
C ASN A 310 12.00 9.45 6.78
N PRO A 311 11.21 9.71 5.72
CA PRO A 311 10.80 8.67 4.78
C PRO A 311 11.97 8.07 3.99
N GLU A 312 13.03 8.85 3.74
CA GLU A 312 14.29 8.42 3.12
C GLU A 312 15.23 7.68 4.08
N GLY A 313 14.96 7.70 5.39
CA GLY A 313 15.83 7.09 6.40
C GLY A 313 16.51 8.09 7.34
N PRO A 314 17.60 7.68 8.02
CA PRO A 314 18.19 6.34 7.99
C PRO A 314 17.22 5.30 8.55
N TRP A 315 16.95 4.26 7.77
CA TRP A 315 16.16 3.11 8.21
C TRP A 315 16.99 2.22 9.13
N THR A 316 16.40 1.73 10.21
CA THR A 316 17.04 0.71 11.06
C THR A 316 17.18 -0.60 10.29
N ALA A 317 18.15 -1.44 10.66
CA ALA A 317 18.14 -2.84 10.25
C ALA A 317 16.80 -3.48 10.65
N ALA A 318 16.19 -4.20 9.72
CA ALA A 318 14.92 -4.87 9.95
C ALA A 318 15.09 -6.00 10.98
N LYS A 319 14.16 -6.11 11.93
CA LYS A 319 14.17 -7.13 12.97
C LYS A 319 12.88 -7.92 12.96
N THR A 320 12.98 -9.24 13.01
CA THR A 320 11.81 -10.11 13.23
C THR A 320 11.24 -9.83 14.62
N PHE A 321 9.94 -9.57 14.69
CA PHE A 321 9.23 -9.34 15.96
C PHE A 321 8.04 -10.28 16.15
N PHE A 322 7.59 -10.95 15.08
CA PHE A 322 6.49 -11.91 15.10
C PHE A 322 6.68 -12.96 14.00
N SER A 323 6.24 -14.18 14.26
CA SER A 323 6.19 -15.26 13.27
C SER A 323 4.84 -15.97 13.35
N GLY A 324 4.12 -16.02 12.23
CA GLY A 324 2.87 -16.75 12.11
C GLY A 324 3.06 -18.25 11.83
N PRO A 325 2.01 -19.07 12.00
CA PRO A 325 2.03 -20.46 11.55
C PRO A 325 2.13 -20.58 10.02
N VAL A 326 2.91 -21.54 9.54
CA VAL A 326 3.01 -21.87 8.11
C VAL A 326 1.98 -22.92 7.71
N GLY A 327 1.61 -22.93 6.43
CA GLY A 327 0.63 -23.86 5.86
C GLY A 327 1.23 -25.19 5.43
N THR A 328 0.38 -26.04 4.83
CA THR A 328 0.76 -27.37 4.33
C THR A 328 0.78 -27.44 2.80
N GLY A 329 0.42 -26.36 2.11
CA GLY A 329 0.49 -26.28 0.65
C GLY A 329 1.93 -26.12 0.14
N ALA A 330 2.09 -26.19 -1.19
CA ALA A 330 3.40 -26.05 -1.84
C ALA A 330 4.02 -24.65 -1.63
N LEU A 331 3.18 -23.63 -1.41
CA LEU A 331 3.61 -22.28 -1.04
C LEU A 331 3.17 -21.96 0.41
N PRO A 332 3.78 -22.56 1.45
CA PRO A 332 3.17 -22.66 2.77
C PRO A 332 2.87 -21.31 3.44
N ALA A 333 3.70 -20.28 3.25
CA ALA A 333 3.40 -18.91 3.67
C ALA A 333 4.16 -17.85 2.84
N TYR A 334 3.53 -16.70 2.61
CA TYR A 334 4.12 -15.54 1.92
C TYR A 334 3.29 -14.27 2.13
N SER A 335 3.77 -13.12 1.63
CA SER A 335 3.02 -11.86 1.56
C SER A 335 2.58 -11.31 2.92
N ALA A 336 3.51 -11.26 3.86
CA ALA A 336 3.32 -10.65 5.17
C ALA A 336 3.19 -9.12 5.09
N VAL A 337 2.06 -8.58 5.55
CA VAL A 337 1.68 -7.18 5.46
C VAL A 337 1.06 -6.70 6.78
N ALA A 338 1.30 -5.44 7.14
CA ALA A 338 0.64 -4.78 8.26
C ALA A 338 -0.54 -3.91 7.79
N HIS A 339 -1.53 -3.73 8.66
CA HIS A 339 -2.78 -3.05 8.37
C HIS A 339 -3.02 -1.89 9.34
N PRO A 340 -2.31 -0.75 9.17
CA PRO A 340 -2.50 0.44 10.00
C PRO A 340 -3.93 0.99 9.93
N SER A 341 -4.65 0.71 8.83
CA SER A 341 -6.06 1.06 8.64
C SER A 341 -7.03 0.34 9.58
N LEU A 342 -6.61 -0.74 10.23
CA LEU A 342 -7.43 -1.49 11.20
C LEU A 342 -7.20 -1.03 12.64
N THR A 343 -6.46 0.07 12.85
CA THR A 343 -6.11 0.59 14.18
C THR A 343 -6.97 1.79 14.54
N ASP A 344 -7.00 2.13 15.83
CA ASP A 344 -7.63 3.34 16.36
C ASP A 344 -6.76 4.61 16.20
N GLY A 345 -5.61 4.50 15.52
CA GLY A 345 -4.67 5.61 15.32
C GLY A 345 -3.80 5.95 16.53
N THR A 346 -3.98 5.29 17.68
CA THR A 346 -3.14 5.52 18.88
C THR A 346 -1.70 5.03 18.68
N GLY A 347 -1.51 4.06 17.79
CA GLY A 347 -0.23 3.39 17.57
C GLY A 347 0.13 2.36 18.65
N ASN A 348 -0.80 2.01 19.54
CA ASN A 348 -0.56 1.01 20.60
C ASN A 348 -0.60 -0.43 20.09
N TYR A 349 -1.17 -0.67 18.92
CA TYR A 349 -1.20 -1.99 18.30
C TYR A 349 -1.21 -1.88 16.79
N ILE A 350 -0.92 -2.99 16.12
CA ILE A 350 -1.03 -3.15 14.67
C ILE A 350 -1.70 -4.47 14.35
N PHE A 351 -2.38 -4.55 13.22
CA PHE A 351 -2.88 -5.80 12.67
C PHE A 351 -1.96 -6.31 11.56
N LEU A 352 -1.81 -7.62 11.47
CA LEU A 352 -0.93 -8.32 10.53
C LEU A 352 -1.74 -9.38 9.79
N THR A 353 -1.56 -9.49 8.47
CA THR A 353 -1.98 -10.66 7.69
C THR A 353 -0.86 -11.15 6.78
N TYR A 354 -1.00 -12.37 6.31
CA TYR A 354 -0.14 -13.00 5.31
C TYR A 354 -0.95 -14.08 4.61
N THR A 355 -0.53 -14.50 3.41
CA THR A 355 -1.09 -15.70 2.79
C THR A 355 -0.49 -16.93 3.43
N LYS A 356 -1.35 -17.80 3.95
CA LYS A 356 -1.03 -19.17 4.33
C LYS A 356 -1.75 -20.10 3.34
N THR A 357 -1.07 -21.13 2.83
CA THR A 357 -1.73 -22.10 1.95
C THR A 357 -1.93 -23.44 2.64
N SER A 358 -3.15 -23.97 2.56
CA SER A 358 -3.48 -25.31 3.03
C SER A 358 -3.94 -26.17 1.84
N LEU A 359 -3.99 -27.48 2.04
CA LEU A 359 -4.58 -28.38 1.05
C LEU A 359 -6.04 -28.65 1.43
N ASP A 360 -6.94 -28.49 0.47
CA ASP A 360 -8.32 -28.93 0.64
C ASP A 360 -8.42 -30.47 0.58
N ARG A 361 -9.64 -31.01 0.74
CA ARG A 361 -9.90 -32.46 0.71
C ARG A 361 -9.53 -33.15 -0.61
N ASN A 362 -9.37 -32.39 -1.69
CA ASN A 362 -8.98 -32.89 -3.01
C ASN A 362 -7.48 -32.66 -3.29
N GLY A 363 -6.74 -32.11 -2.33
CA GLY A 363 -5.34 -31.76 -2.49
C GLY A 363 -5.11 -30.46 -3.27
N ASN A 364 -6.14 -29.64 -3.51
CA ASN A 364 -5.94 -28.33 -4.13
C ASN A 364 -5.47 -27.31 -3.09
N THR A 365 -4.75 -26.29 -3.55
CA THR A 365 -4.34 -25.17 -2.70
C THR A 365 -5.54 -24.30 -2.35
N LEU A 366 -5.77 -24.11 -1.05
CA LEU A 366 -6.72 -23.18 -0.47
C LEU A 366 -5.97 -22.03 0.20
N TYR A 367 -6.32 -20.79 -0.14
CA TYR A 367 -5.76 -19.61 0.52
C TYR A 367 -6.42 -19.35 1.87
N GLU A 368 -5.61 -19.00 2.87
CA GLU A 368 -6.04 -18.44 4.14
C GLU A 368 -5.33 -17.10 4.37
N GLN A 369 -6.03 -16.14 4.98
CA GLN A 369 -5.45 -14.86 5.41
C GLN A 369 -5.56 -14.73 6.94
N PRO A 370 -4.70 -15.38 7.75
CA PRO A 370 -4.73 -15.22 9.20
C PRO A 370 -4.59 -13.76 9.62
N LEU A 371 -5.40 -13.32 10.58
CA LEU A 371 -5.37 -11.96 11.13
C LEU A 371 -4.86 -12.00 12.58
N PHE A 372 -3.75 -11.31 12.81
CA PHE A 372 -3.16 -11.18 14.15
C PHE A 372 -3.12 -9.72 14.57
N ARG A 373 -3.49 -9.45 15.83
CA ARG A 373 -3.21 -8.19 16.50
C ARG A 373 -1.90 -8.33 17.27
N VAL A 374 -1.02 -7.35 17.13
CA VAL A 374 0.20 -7.20 17.93
C VAL A 374 0.10 -5.91 18.72
N ASP A 375 0.10 -6.02 20.05
CA ASP A 375 0.15 -4.87 20.95
C ASP A 375 1.62 -4.53 21.28
N TRP A 376 1.93 -3.24 21.29
CA TRP A 376 3.25 -2.70 21.60
C TRP A 376 3.36 -2.29 23.07
N GLN A 377 4.56 -2.32 23.64
CA GLN A 377 4.86 -1.77 24.97
C GLN A 377 4.71 -0.24 25.02
#